data_AF-A0A932T8T1-F1
#
_entry.id   AF-A0A932T8T1-F1
#
_cell.length_a   1.000
_cell.length_b   1.000
_cell.length_c   1.000
_cell.angle_alpha   90.00
_cell.angle_beta   90.00
_cell.angle_gamma   90.00
#
_symmetry.space_group_name_H-M   'P 1'
#
loop_
_entity.id
_entity.type
_entity.pdbx_description
1 polymer ?
#
loop_
_entity_poly.entity_id
_entity_poly.type
_entity_poly.pdbx_seq_one_letter_code
_entity_poly.pdbx_strand_id
1 'polypeptide(L)'
;MSIDTTTGIITGSPVASGVYKATIVAANAGGTDSKQLTFVVNNPGNAFIPIITSALTAKDSVGRIFTYTITANDAPTKFGATGLPDSLSIDTTTGVITGKLTAAGTYSITISAGNAAGKSTSVLVLNVYAISVQSPYHGTPANIPGTIEAEDYDLGGDGLA
;
A
#
# COMPACT_ATOMS: atom_id res chain seq x y z
N MET A 1 -12.90 -19.51 22.60
CA MET A 1 -14.30 -19.90 22.86
C MET A 1 -14.42 -20.24 24.33
N SER A 2 -15.56 -19.95 24.95
CA SER A 2 -15.86 -20.26 26.36
C SER A 2 -17.27 -20.84 26.45
N ILE A 3 -17.52 -21.66 27.48
CA ILE A 3 -18.86 -22.13 27.84
C ILE A 3 -19.30 -21.45 29.13
N ASP A 4 -20.51 -20.93 29.14
CA ASP A 4 -21.21 -20.57 30.37
C ASP A 4 -21.77 -21.87 30.98
N THR A 5 -21.24 -22.27 32.14
CA THR A 5 -21.62 -23.52 32.81
C THR A 5 -23.00 -23.48 33.46
N THR A 6 -23.60 -22.29 33.58
CA THR A 6 -24.94 -22.10 34.16
C THR A 6 -26.01 -22.14 33.07
N THR A 7 -25.73 -21.52 31.92
CA THR A 7 -26.70 -21.42 30.81
C THR A 7 -26.44 -22.40 29.67
N GLY A 8 -25.27 -23.04 29.65
CA GLY A 8 -24.82 -23.92 28.56
C GLY A 8 -24.44 -23.18 27.27
N ILE A 9 -24.48 -21.84 27.27
CA ILE A 9 -24.19 -21.04 26.07
C ILE A 9 -22.68 -21.09 25.79
N ILE A 10 -22.33 -21.43 24.55
CA ILE A 10 -20.96 -21.39 24.05
C ILE A 10 -20.77 -20.11 23.24
N THR A 11 -19.77 -19.30 23.60
CA THR A 11 -19.44 -18.04 22.91
C THR A 11 -17.99 -17.99 22.44
N GLY A 12 -17.71 -17.20 21.41
CA GLY A 12 -16.36 -16.92 20.91
C GLY A 12 -16.35 -16.54 19.43
N SER A 13 -15.31 -15.84 19.00
CA SER A 13 -15.09 -15.48 17.60
C SER A 13 -13.84 -16.21 17.10
N PRO A 14 -13.97 -17.37 16.43
CA PRO A 14 -12.82 -18.07 15.86
C PRO A 14 -12.27 -17.27 14.67
N VAL A 15 -10.97 -16.97 14.71
CA VAL A 15 -10.28 -16.14 13.71
C VAL A 15 -9.62 -16.94 12.58
N ALA A 16 -9.55 -18.26 12.71
CA ALA A 16 -9.00 -19.16 11.70
C ALA A 16 -10.07 -20.17 11.25
N SER A 17 -10.12 -20.42 9.95
CA SER A 17 -10.93 -21.51 9.40
C SER A 17 -10.37 -22.86 9.87
N GLY A 18 -11.25 -23.85 10.02
CA GLY A 18 -10.85 -25.17 10.51
C GLY A 18 -11.96 -25.92 11.22
N VAL A 19 -11.67 -27.17 11.56
CA VAL A 19 -12.54 -28.04 12.34
C VAL A 19 -12.09 -27.97 13.79
N TYR A 20 -12.96 -27.48 14.67
CA TYR A 20 -12.72 -27.40 16.10
C TYR A 20 -13.56 -28.45 16.82
N LYS A 21 -12.92 -29.23 17.69
CA LYS A 21 -13.58 -30.25 18.50
C LYS A 21 -13.52 -29.82 19.96
N ALA A 22 -14.68 -29.75 20.60
CA ALA A 22 -14.79 -29.50 22.03
C ALA A 22 -15.45 -30.71 22.70
N THR A 23 -14.92 -31.17 23.83
CA THR A 23 -15.58 -32.17 24.66
C THR A 23 -16.46 -31.43 25.66
N ILE A 24 -17.76 -31.67 25.59
CA ILE A 24 -18.73 -31.15 26.55
C ILE A 24 -18.95 -32.24 27.59
N VAL A 25 -18.79 -31.88 28.86
CA VAL A 25 -19.00 -32.77 30.01
C VAL A 25 -20.21 -32.28 30.78
N ALA A 26 -21.17 -33.17 31.01
CA ALA A 26 -22.30 -32.95 31.90
C ALA A 26 -22.06 -33.77 33.18
N ALA A 27 -22.31 -33.17 34.33
CA ALA A 27 -22.12 -33.81 35.63
C ALA A 27 -23.33 -33.56 36.54
N ASN A 28 -23.75 -34.57 37.28
CA ASN A 28 -24.71 -34.45 38.38
C ASN A 28 -24.29 -35.35 39.55
N ALA A 29 -25.09 -35.38 40.62
CA ALA A 29 -24.80 -36.19 41.81
C ALA A 29 -24.70 -37.71 41.52
N GLY A 30 -25.26 -38.18 40.39
CA GLY A 30 -25.22 -39.58 39.96
C GLY A 30 -24.07 -39.92 39.02
N GLY A 31 -23.25 -38.96 38.58
CA GLY A 31 -22.08 -39.22 37.74
C GLY A 31 -21.87 -38.19 36.62
N THR A 32 -21.03 -38.56 35.66
CA THR A 32 -20.68 -37.72 34.50
C THR A 32 -20.99 -38.42 33.17
N ASP A 33 -21.40 -37.65 32.18
CA ASP A 33 -21.47 -38.06 30.78
C ASP A 33 -20.72 -37.04 29.92
N SER A 34 -20.21 -37.45 28.77
CA SER A 34 -19.50 -36.53 27.87
C SER A 34 -19.81 -36.81 26.40
N LYS A 35 -19.87 -35.73 25.62
CA LYS A 35 -20.04 -35.78 24.16
C LYS A 35 -19.11 -34.81 23.47
N GLN A 36 -18.70 -35.17 22.27
CA GLN A 36 -17.92 -34.30 21.41
C GLN A 36 -18.85 -33.40 20.59
N LEU A 37 -18.64 -32.09 20.69
CA LEU A 37 -19.22 -31.08 19.82
C LEU A 37 -18.19 -30.70 18.75
N THR A 38 -18.58 -30.78 17.49
CA THR A 38 -17.73 -30.40 16.36
C THR A 38 -18.25 -29.09 15.77
N PHE A 39 -17.38 -28.09 15.70
CA PHE A 39 -17.61 -26.83 15.01
C PHE A 39 -16.80 -26.81 13.72
N VAL A 40 -17.45 -26.45 12.60
CA VAL A 40 -16.75 -26.19 11.35
C VAL A 40 -16.79 -24.69 11.11
N VAL A 41 -15.62 -24.06 11.18
CA VAL A 41 -15.45 -22.67 10.76
C VAL A 41 -15.04 -22.71 9.30
N ASN A 42 -16.02 -22.50 8.43
CA ASN A 42 -15.76 -22.44 7.00
C ASN A 42 -14.90 -21.21 6.69
N ASN A 43 -13.89 -21.37 5.85
CA ASN A 43 -13.36 -20.23 5.09
C ASN A 43 -14.54 -19.68 4.28
N PRO A 44 -14.82 -18.36 4.22
CA PRO A 44 -15.77 -17.85 3.25
C PRO A 44 -15.34 -18.41 1.88
N GLY A 45 -16.18 -19.26 1.31
CA GLY A 45 -15.82 -20.10 0.17
C GLY A 45 -15.23 -19.24 -0.95
N ASN A 46 -14.12 -19.74 -1.53
CA ASN A 46 -13.39 -19.14 -2.65
C ASN A 46 -12.45 -17.95 -2.31
N ALA A 47 -11.83 -17.92 -1.12
CA ALA A 47 -10.62 -17.11 -1.00
C ALA A 47 -9.51 -17.76 -1.84
N PHE A 48 -9.23 -17.19 -3.01
CA PHE A 48 -8.01 -17.48 -3.76
C PHE A 48 -6.86 -16.64 -3.19
N ILE A 49 -5.62 -17.03 -3.47
CA ILE A 49 -4.47 -16.20 -3.15
C ILE A 49 -4.64 -14.89 -3.95
N PRO A 50 -4.61 -13.70 -3.31
CA PRO A 50 -4.74 -12.44 -4.03
C PRO A 50 -3.67 -12.32 -5.09
N ILE A 51 -4.01 -11.86 -6.28
CA ILE A 51 -3.09 -11.53 -7.37
C ILE A 51 -3.02 -10.02 -7.47
N ILE A 52 -1.80 -9.48 -7.35
CA ILE A 52 -1.54 -8.05 -7.47
C ILE A 52 -1.88 -7.59 -8.89
N THR A 53 -2.75 -6.58 -8.98
CA THR A 53 -3.25 -6.00 -10.23
C THR A 53 -2.80 -4.56 -10.43
N SER A 54 -2.23 -3.91 -9.40
CA SER A 54 -1.67 -2.56 -9.54
C SER A 54 -0.45 -2.57 -10.48
N ALA A 55 -0.19 -1.42 -11.12
CA ALA A 55 0.93 -1.29 -12.04
C ALA A 55 2.28 -1.59 -11.36
N LEU A 56 3.13 -2.40 -11.97
CA LEU A 56 4.43 -2.80 -11.43
C LEU A 56 5.56 -1.81 -11.77
N THR A 57 5.19 -0.65 -12.30
CA THR A 57 6.13 0.45 -12.58
C THR A 57 5.53 1.76 -12.11
N ALA A 58 6.32 2.59 -11.44
CA ALA A 58 5.95 3.92 -11.01
C ALA A 58 7.06 4.93 -11.31
N LYS A 59 6.69 6.20 -11.35
CA LYS A 59 7.60 7.33 -11.59
C LYS A 59 7.27 8.47 -10.64
N ASP A 60 8.29 9.13 -10.11
CA ASP A 60 8.14 10.37 -9.35
C ASP A 60 9.42 11.21 -9.43
N SER A 61 9.45 12.37 -8.80
CA SER A 61 10.61 13.24 -8.69
C SER A 61 11.00 13.48 -7.23
N VAL A 62 12.30 13.71 -7.01
CA VAL A 62 12.84 14.07 -5.70
C VAL A 62 12.09 15.27 -5.12
N GLY A 63 11.78 15.23 -3.83
CA GLY A 63 11.13 16.33 -3.12
C GLY A 63 9.60 16.34 -3.23
N ARG A 64 8.97 15.44 -4.00
CA ARG A 64 7.51 15.29 -4.03
C ARG A 64 7.03 14.24 -3.03
N ILE A 65 5.76 14.35 -2.63
CA ILE A 65 5.08 13.29 -1.89
C ILE A 65 4.67 12.23 -2.91
N PHE A 66 5.23 11.05 -2.74
CA PHE A 66 4.87 9.85 -3.49
C PHE A 66 3.68 9.17 -2.83
N THR A 67 2.75 8.67 -3.64
CA THR A 67 1.67 7.79 -3.19
C THR A 67 1.48 6.65 -4.18
N TYR A 68 1.33 5.43 -3.67
CA TYR A 68 1.06 4.25 -4.48
C TYR A 68 0.20 3.28 -3.69
N THR A 69 -0.89 2.79 -4.28
CA THR A 69 -1.78 1.83 -3.65
C THR A 69 -1.59 0.45 -4.28
N ILE A 70 -1.26 -0.55 -3.46
CA ILE A 70 -1.26 -1.95 -3.89
C ILE A 70 -2.73 -2.38 -4.05
N THR A 71 -3.13 -2.73 -5.26
CA THR A 71 -4.44 -3.34 -5.53
C THR A 71 -4.26 -4.80 -5.90
N ALA A 72 -5.16 -5.65 -5.43
CA ALA A 72 -5.20 -7.07 -5.76
C ALA A 72 -6.66 -7.55 -5.83
N ASN A 73 -6.91 -8.63 -6.57
CA ASN A 73 -8.20 -9.31 -6.56
C ASN A 73 -8.33 -10.21 -5.32
N ASP A 74 -9.45 -10.94 -5.20
CA ASP A 74 -9.68 -11.96 -4.16
C ASP A 74 -9.58 -11.42 -2.71
N ALA A 75 -9.99 -10.16 -2.52
CA ALA A 75 -10.16 -9.49 -1.24
C ALA A 75 -8.94 -9.62 -0.29
N PRO A 76 -7.80 -8.96 -0.62
CA PRO A 76 -6.66 -8.93 0.28
C PRO A 76 -7.04 -8.28 1.62
N THR A 77 -6.55 -8.84 2.72
CA THR A 77 -6.76 -8.32 4.08
C THR A 77 -5.47 -7.80 4.71
N LYS A 78 -4.32 -8.04 4.06
CA LYS A 78 -3.01 -7.59 4.53
C LYS A 78 -2.10 -7.29 3.36
N PHE A 79 -1.32 -6.22 3.49
CA PHE A 79 -0.33 -5.79 2.53
C PHE A 79 1.06 -5.71 3.16
N GLY A 80 2.09 -5.69 2.31
CA GLY A 80 3.47 -5.53 2.75
C GLY A 80 4.35 -5.03 1.62
N ALA A 81 5.41 -4.30 1.98
CA ALA A 81 6.43 -3.83 1.05
C ALA A 81 7.81 -3.92 1.72
N THR A 82 8.81 -4.42 0.98
CA THR A 82 10.21 -4.50 1.42
C THR A 82 11.13 -3.94 0.34
N GLY A 83 12.30 -3.41 0.74
CA GLY A 83 13.18 -2.67 -0.18
C GLY A 83 12.66 -1.26 -0.49
N LEU A 84 11.80 -0.72 0.37
CA LEU A 84 11.42 0.69 0.32
C LEU A 84 12.66 1.57 0.60
N PRO A 85 12.82 2.71 -0.10
CA PRO A 85 13.67 3.79 0.40
C PRO A 85 13.24 4.17 1.82
N ASP A 86 14.18 4.51 2.71
CA ASP A 86 13.91 4.84 4.12
C ASP A 86 12.89 5.98 4.31
N SER A 87 12.67 6.79 3.27
CA SER A 87 11.70 7.88 3.25
C SER A 87 10.26 7.45 2.93
N LEU A 88 10.02 6.17 2.60
CA LEU A 88 8.70 5.62 2.29
C LEU A 88 8.27 4.61 3.36
N SER A 89 6.97 4.58 3.63
CA SER A 89 6.35 3.60 4.51
C SER A 89 5.09 3.02 3.86
N ILE A 90 4.66 1.85 4.35
CA ILE A 90 3.43 1.19 3.93
C ILE A 90 2.45 1.12 5.09
N ASP A 91 1.20 1.49 4.85
CA ASP A 91 0.09 1.07 5.69
C ASP A 91 -0.29 -0.38 5.31
N THR A 92 0.01 -1.33 6.20
CA THR A 92 -0.21 -2.76 5.95
C THR A 92 -1.68 -3.17 5.89
N THR A 93 -2.60 -2.27 6.26
CA THR A 93 -4.04 -2.52 6.24
C THR A 93 -4.65 -2.04 4.93
N THR A 94 -4.27 -0.86 4.47
CA THR A 94 -4.83 -0.24 3.26
C THR A 94 -4.01 -0.49 2.01
N GLY A 95 -2.75 -0.93 2.16
CA GLY A 95 -1.83 -1.16 1.05
C GLY A 95 -1.26 0.12 0.43
N VAL A 96 -1.47 1.27 1.08
CA VAL A 96 -0.95 2.57 0.62
C VAL A 96 0.51 2.71 1.05
N ILE A 97 1.38 2.90 0.06
CA ILE A 97 2.78 3.29 0.22
C ILE A 97 2.83 4.81 0.06
N THR A 98 3.40 5.52 1.03
CA THR A 98 3.50 6.97 1.02
C THR A 98 4.83 7.46 1.58
N GLY A 99 5.22 8.68 1.22
CA GLY A 99 6.40 9.34 1.77
C GLY A 99 6.99 10.36 0.80
N LYS A 100 8.10 10.99 1.20
CA LYS A 100 8.77 12.03 0.40
C LYS A 100 10.13 11.53 -0.05
N LEU A 101 10.30 11.30 -1.34
CA LEU A 101 11.55 10.79 -1.90
C LEU A 101 12.64 11.87 -1.86
N THR A 102 13.83 11.53 -1.36
CA THR A 102 14.95 12.48 -1.21
C THR A 102 16.10 12.23 -2.19
N ALA A 103 16.18 11.03 -2.77
CA ALA A 103 17.23 10.65 -3.71
C ALA A 103 16.64 10.12 -5.02
N ALA A 104 17.19 10.60 -6.13
CA ALA A 104 16.89 10.08 -7.46
C ALA A 104 17.50 8.68 -7.62
N GLY A 105 16.90 7.85 -8.47
CA GLY A 105 17.35 6.49 -8.71
C GLY A 105 16.21 5.54 -9.06
N THR A 106 16.57 4.29 -9.33
CA THR A 106 15.63 3.20 -9.56
C THR A 106 15.60 2.30 -8.34
N TYR A 107 14.41 2.10 -7.77
CA TYR A 107 14.18 1.26 -6.60
C TYR A 107 13.34 0.04 -6.98
N SER A 108 13.83 -1.14 -6.64
CA SER A 108 13.11 -2.41 -6.80
C SER A 108 12.44 -2.80 -5.49
N ILE A 109 11.16 -2.50 -5.37
CA ILE A 109 10.38 -2.70 -4.15
C ILE A 109 9.61 -4.01 -4.30
N THR A 110 9.78 -4.94 -3.36
CA THR A 110 8.95 -6.16 -3.33
C THR A 110 7.66 -5.85 -2.60
N ILE A 111 6.54 -5.85 -3.31
CA ILE A 111 5.20 -5.63 -2.78
C ILE A 111 4.45 -6.95 -2.62
N SER A 112 3.50 -6.98 -1.70
CA SER A 112 2.73 -8.18 -1.39
C SER A 112 1.30 -7.89 -0.96
N ALA A 113 0.40 -8.80 -1.31
CA ALA A 113 -0.99 -8.81 -0.90
C ALA A 113 -1.34 -10.22 -0.39
N GLY A 114 -2.10 -10.32 0.70
CA GLY A 114 -2.47 -11.60 1.28
C GLY A 114 -3.81 -11.57 2.00
N ASN A 115 -4.41 -12.75 2.10
CA ASN A 115 -5.64 -13.04 2.82
C ASN A 115 -5.47 -14.39 3.55
N ALA A 116 -6.58 -14.95 4.07
CA ALA A 116 -6.56 -16.26 4.75
C ALA A 116 -6.13 -17.44 3.85
N ALA A 117 -6.23 -17.31 2.53
CA ALA A 117 -5.84 -18.35 1.58
C ALA A 117 -4.34 -18.33 1.24
N GLY A 118 -3.67 -17.19 1.40
CA GLY A 118 -2.24 -17.08 1.20
C GLY A 118 -1.78 -15.68 0.82
N LYS A 119 -0.56 -15.60 0.27
CA LYS A 119 0.12 -14.35 -0.06
C LYS A 119 0.73 -14.44 -1.46
N SER A 120 0.59 -13.38 -2.26
CA SER A 120 1.36 -13.16 -3.48
C SER A 120 2.39 -12.05 -3.30
N THR A 121 3.39 -12.05 -4.19
CA THR A 121 4.47 -11.07 -4.22
C THR A 121 4.77 -10.67 -5.66
N SER A 122 5.03 -9.38 -5.87
CA SER A 122 5.48 -8.81 -7.15
C SER A 122 6.55 -7.75 -6.90
N VAL A 123 7.33 -7.42 -7.93
CA VAL A 123 8.32 -6.33 -7.85
C VAL A 123 7.75 -5.08 -8.51
N LEU A 124 7.66 -4.00 -7.74
CA LEU A 124 7.40 -2.65 -8.21
C LEU A 124 8.72 -1.95 -8.53
N VAL A 125 8.89 -1.48 -9.76
CA VAL A 125 10.03 -0.66 -10.18
C VAL A 125 9.65 0.82 -10.09
N LEU A 126 10.19 1.52 -9.10
CA LEU A 126 9.99 2.96 -8.91
C LEU A 126 11.19 3.73 -9.48
N ASN A 127 10.94 4.58 -10.47
CA ASN A 127 11.96 5.47 -11.04
C ASN A 127 11.78 6.89 -10.52
N VAL A 128 12.78 7.40 -9.83
CA VAL A 128 12.77 8.72 -9.20
C VAL A 128 13.74 9.63 -9.94
N TYR A 129 13.24 10.73 -10.48
CA TYR A 129 14.03 11.69 -11.24
C TYR A 129 14.48 12.84 -10.34
N ALA A 130 15.70 13.33 -10.57
CA ALA A 130 16.15 14.57 -9.95
C ALA A 130 15.33 15.76 -10.51
N ILE A 131 15.03 16.74 -9.66
CA ILE A 131 14.51 18.02 -10.14
C ILE A 131 15.71 18.86 -10.57
N SER A 132 15.78 19.18 -11.87
CA SER A 132 16.72 20.18 -12.37
C SER A 132 16.17 21.57 -12.05
N VAL A 133 16.79 22.25 -11.07
CA VAL A 133 16.52 23.68 -10.86
C VAL A 133 17.21 24.44 -11.98
N GLN A 134 16.44 25.15 -12.80
CA GLN A 134 17.01 26.02 -13.83
C GLN A 134 17.69 27.21 -13.13
N SER A 135 18.97 27.41 -13.40
CA SER A 135 19.70 28.61 -12.94
C SER A 135 19.78 29.63 -14.08
N PRO A 136 19.94 30.93 -13.77
CA PRO A 136 20.33 31.91 -14.78
C PRO A 136 21.59 31.44 -15.51
N TYR A 137 21.63 31.69 -16.82
CA TYR A 137 22.81 31.40 -17.61
C TYR A 137 23.92 32.37 -17.21
N HIS A 138 25.01 31.85 -16.63
CA HIS A 138 26.20 32.63 -16.27
C HIS A 138 27.35 32.43 -17.28
N GLY A 139 27.09 31.80 -18.42
CA GLY A 139 28.09 31.64 -19.47
C GLY A 139 28.29 32.91 -20.29
N THR A 140 29.22 32.88 -21.23
CA THR A 140 29.44 33.99 -22.16
C THR A 140 28.21 34.15 -23.06
N PRO A 141 27.60 35.35 -23.13
CA PRO A 141 26.55 35.62 -24.12
C PRO A 141 27.07 35.34 -25.52
N ALA A 142 26.26 34.67 -26.34
CA ALA A 142 26.56 34.55 -27.76
C ALA A 142 26.27 35.89 -28.45
N ASN A 143 27.20 36.38 -29.27
CA ASN A 143 26.90 37.51 -30.14
C ASN A 143 25.85 37.06 -31.14
N ILE A 144 24.65 37.63 -31.07
CA ILE A 144 23.63 37.47 -32.09
C ILE A 144 24.00 38.45 -33.22
N PRO A 145 24.30 37.99 -34.44
CA PRO A 145 24.57 38.89 -35.55
C PRO A 145 23.29 39.66 -35.89
N GLY A 146 23.37 40.99 -35.85
CA GLY A 146 22.25 41.89 -36.14
C GLY A 146 21.92 42.82 -34.97
N THR A 147 21.04 43.78 -35.23
CA THR A 147 20.45 44.63 -34.20
C THR A 147 19.24 43.90 -33.60
N ILE A 148 19.15 43.85 -32.27
CA ILE A 148 17.89 43.51 -31.60
C ILE A 148 17.08 44.81 -31.55
N GLU A 149 16.15 44.98 -32.48
CA GLU A 149 15.24 46.12 -32.52
C GLU A 149 14.17 45.91 -31.42
N ALA A 150 14.42 46.43 -30.22
CA ALA A 150 13.42 46.44 -29.15
C ALA A 150 12.49 47.66 -29.25
N GLU A 151 12.92 48.69 -29.99
CA GLU A 151 12.20 49.95 -30.23
C GLU A 151 10.85 49.82 -30.95
N ASP A 152 10.64 48.79 -31.79
CA ASP A 152 9.33 48.58 -32.44
C ASP A 152 8.29 47.87 -31.56
N TYR A 153 8.70 47.39 -30.36
CA TYR A 153 7.83 46.68 -29.42
C TYR A 153 7.52 47.46 -28.13
N ASP A 154 8.20 48.58 -27.88
CA ASP A 154 7.82 49.52 -26.83
C ASP A 154 6.91 50.60 -27.41
N LEU A 155 5.59 50.39 -27.32
CA LEU A 155 4.59 51.42 -27.60
C LEU A 155 4.52 52.49 -26.49
N GLY A 156 5.54 52.60 -25.63
CA GLY A 156 5.61 53.43 -24.43
C GLY A 156 5.12 54.87 -24.63
N GLY A 157 3.81 55.06 -24.44
CA GLY A 157 3.20 56.32 -24.05
C GLY A 157 3.75 56.73 -22.67
N ASP A 158 3.73 58.00 -22.28
CA ASP A 158 2.93 59.10 -22.78
C ASP A 158 3.81 60.31 -23.12
N GLY A 159 3.76 60.72 -24.38
CA GLY A 159 4.29 61.99 -24.82
C GLY A 159 3.44 63.17 -24.35
N LEU A 160 3.52 63.54 -23.07
CA LEU A 160 3.04 64.83 -22.59
C LEU A 160 4.03 65.43 -21.60
N ALA A 161 4.74 66.45 -22.09
CA ALA A 161 5.51 67.42 -21.31
C ALA A 161 4.58 68.41 -20.59
#